data_AF-A0A950T9M3-F1
#
_entry.id   AF-A0A950T9M3-F1
#
_cell.length_a   1.000
_cell.length_b   1.000
_cell.length_c   1.000
_cell.angle_alpha   90.00
_cell.angle_beta   90.00
_cell.angle_gamma   90.00
#
_symmetry.space_group_name_H-M   'P 1'
#
loop_
_entity.id
_entity.type
_entity.pdbx_description
1 polymer ?
#
loop_
_entity_poly.entity_id
_entity_poly.type
_entity_poly.pdbx_seq_one_letter_code
_entity_poly.pdbx_strand_id
1 'polypeptide(L)'
;IEKGLQQGVQQERQEVLRLQRQLILRLLQKRFPETVDLAQKQIKGATDLDVLQDLLFKVSIAQNAQEVLSALSEVGRQEKE
;
A
#
# COMPACT_ATOMS: atom_id res chain seq x y z
N ILE A 1 -5.34 31.33 8.77
CA ILE A 1 -5.65 30.75 7.44
C ILE A 1 -4.67 29.63 7.09
N GLU A 2 -3.36 29.82 7.29
CA GLU A 2 -2.35 28.77 7.03
C GLU A 2 -2.56 27.45 7.78
N LYS A 3 -2.89 27.46 9.08
CA LYS A 3 -3.11 26.22 9.85
C LYS A 3 -4.25 25.36 9.29
N GLY A 4 -5.35 25.98 8.84
CA GLY A 4 -6.49 25.27 8.27
C GLY A 4 -6.18 24.62 6.92
N LEU A 5 -5.38 25.30 6.08
CA LEU A 5 -4.89 24.75 4.82
C LEU A 5 -3.94 23.57 5.04
N GLN A 6 -2.99 23.69 5.97
CA GLN A 6 -2.07 22.60 6.29
C GLN A 6 -2.79 21.36 6.85
N GLN A 7 -3.78 21.56 7.71
CA GLN A 7 -4.61 20.47 8.23
C GLN A 7 -5.42 19.79 7.12
N GLY A 8 -5.98 20.56 6.18
CA GLY A 8 -6.70 20.01 5.03
C GLY A 8 -5.81 19.12 4.15
N VAL A 9 -4.62 19.60 3.80
CA VAL A 9 -3.66 18.83 2.98
C VAL A 9 -3.21 17.54 3.68
N GLN A 10 -2.98 17.58 5.00
CA GLN A 10 -2.60 16.39 5.75
C GLN A 10 -3.74 15.36 5.83
N GLN A 11 -4.98 15.80 6.01
CA GLN A 11 -6.15 14.91 6.04
C GLN A 11 -6.38 14.24 4.68
N GLU A 12 -6.29 15.02 3.59
CA GLU A 12 -6.41 14.49 2.24
C GLU A 12 -5.31 13.46 1.95
N ARG A 13 -4.06 13.76 2.31
CA ARG A 13 -2.94 12.82 2.16
C ARG A 13 -3.17 11.52 2.93
N GLN A 14 -3.66 11.59 4.17
CA GLN A 14 -3.95 10.39 4.96
C GLN A 14 -5.10 9.57 4.37
N GLU A 15 -6.13 10.22 3.87
CA GLU A 15 -7.27 9.56 3.24
C GLU A 15 -6.87 8.86 1.94
N VAL A 16 -6.06 9.52 1.11
CA VAL A 16 -5.51 8.92 -0.12
C VAL A 16 -4.68 7.67 0.20
N LEU A 17 -3.77 7.75 1.17
CA LEU A 17 -2.98 6.60 1.62
C LEU A 17 -3.89 5.46 2.14
N ARG A 18 -4.94 5.79 2.89
CA ARG A 18 -5.91 4.80 3.39
C ARG A 18 -6.64 4.10 2.25
N LEU A 19 -7.12 4.85 1.26
CA LEU A 19 -7.81 4.32 0.09
C LEU A 19 -6.89 3.42 -0.74
N GLN A 20 -5.65 3.85 -0.97
CA GLN A 20 -4.64 3.09 -1.72
C GLN A 20 -4.38 1.72 -1.06
N ARG A 21 -4.15 1.70 0.27
CA ARG A 21 -3.97 0.46 1.04
C ARG A 21 -5.19 -0.46 0.93
N GLN A 22 -6.40 0.10 1.00
CA GLN A 22 -7.63 -0.69 0.87
C GLN A 22 -7.81 -1.30 -0.52
N LEU A 23 -7.38 -0.62 -1.58
CA LEU A 23 -7.42 -1.17 -2.94
C LEU A 23 -6.49 -2.36 -3.10
N ILE A 24 -5.26 -2.24 -2.60
CA ILE A 24 -4.28 -3.34 -2.60
C ILE A 24 -4.84 -4.55 -1.85
N LEU A 25 -5.39 -4.34 -0.65
CA LEU A 25 -5.96 -5.44 0.14
C LEU A 25 -7.15 -6.11 -0.55
N ARG A 26 -8.04 -5.35 -1.17
CA ARG A 26 -9.18 -5.92 -1.92
C ARG A 26 -8.71 -6.75 -3.11
N LEU A 27 -7.70 -6.27 -3.83
CA LEU A 27 -7.11 -7.00 -4.96
C LEU A 27 -6.47 -8.32 -4.49
N LEU A 28 -5.70 -8.27 -3.41
CA LEU A 28 -5.06 -9.44 -2.81
C LEU A 28 -6.07 -10.43 -2.27
N GLN A 29 -7.09 -9.96 -1.56
CA GLN A 29 -8.15 -10.84 -1.05
C GLN A 29 -8.87 -11.59 -2.18
N LYS A 30 -9.01 -10.98 -3.35
CA LYS A 30 -9.67 -11.59 -4.51
C LYS A 30 -8.78 -12.59 -5.26
N ARG A 31 -7.47 -12.35 -5.37
CA ARG A 31 -6.55 -13.13 -6.22
C ARG A 31 -5.61 -14.04 -5.45
N PHE A 32 -5.17 -13.62 -4.27
CA PHE A 32 -4.11 -14.22 -3.46
C PHE A 32 -4.45 -14.12 -1.95
N PRO A 33 -5.59 -14.67 -1.50
CA PRO A 33 -6.09 -14.50 -0.14
C PRO A 33 -5.09 -14.88 0.95
N GLU A 34 -4.21 -15.84 0.69
CA GLU A 34 -3.13 -16.30 1.57
C GLU A 34 -2.06 -15.22 1.87
N THR A 35 -1.98 -14.17 1.05
CA THR A 35 -1.00 -13.09 1.20
C THR A 35 -1.51 -11.90 2.01
N VAL A 36 -2.82 -11.85 2.32
CA VAL A 36 -3.50 -10.68 2.89
C VAL A 36 -2.93 -10.28 4.25
N ASP A 37 -2.69 -11.25 5.14
CA ASP A 37 -2.19 -10.96 6.49
C ASP A 37 -0.79 -10.35 6.47
N LEU A 38 0.07 -10.82 5.57
CA LEU A 38 1.39 -10.24 5.38
C LEU A 38 1.27 -8.85 4.76
N ALA A 39 0.42 -8.70 3.75
CA ALA A 39 0.21 -7.43 3.08
C ALA A 39 -0.27 -6.36 4.06
N GLN A 40 -1.23 -6.67 4.93
CA GLN A 40 -1.70 -5.75 5.96
C GLN A 40 -0.56 -5.26 6.86
N LYS A 41 0.36 -6.15 7.25
CA LYS A 41 1.51 -5.77 8.08
C LYS A 41 2.47 -4.87 7.33
N GLN A 42 2.78 -5.18 6.07
CA GLN A 42 3.76 -4.42 5.28
C GLN A 42 3.22 -3.05 4.85
N ILE A 43 1.99 -2.97 4.33
CA ILE A 43 1.46 -1.70 3.79
C ILE A 43 0.94 -0.75 4.88
N LYS A 44 0.72 -1.22 6.11
CA LYS A 44 0.32 -0.36 7.24
C LYS A 44 1.39 0.68 7.56
N GLY A 45 2.66 0.31 7.40
CA GLY A 45 3.80 1.21 7.58
C GLY A 45 3.96 2.20 6.43
N ALA A 46 3.68 1.77 5.19
CA ALA A 46 3.95 2.55 3.97
C ALA A 46 3.35 3.96 4.00
N THR A 47 4.18 5.00 4.13
CA THR A 47 3.73 6.39 4.19
C THR A 47 3.89 7.15 2.87
N ASP A 48 4.52 6.51 1.90
CA ASP A 48 4.70 7.01 0.55
C ASP A 48 3.60 6.48 -0.39
N LEU A 49 2.97 7.40 -1.13
CA LEU A 49 1.92 7.07 -2.09
C LEU A 49 2.51 6.37 -3.33
N ASP A 50 3.71 6.75 -3.75
CA ASP A 50 4.36 6.20 -4.94
C ASP A 50 4.74 4.74 -4.70
N VAL A 51 5.22 4.42 -3.49
CA VAL A 51 5.48 3.03 -3.05
C VAL A 51 4.20 2.20 -3.08
N LEU A 52 3.07 2.74 -2.62
CA LEU A 52 1.79 2.04 -2.67
C LEU A 52 1.24 1.91 -4.10
N GLN A 53 1.47 2.89 -4.98
CA GLN A 53 1.08 2.80 -6.39
C GLN A 53 1.90 1.74 -7.14
N ASP A 54 3.21 1.70 -6.93
CA ASP A 54 4.09 0.68 -7.51
C ASP A 54 3.69 -0.72 -7.04
N LEU A 55 3.42 -0.88 -5.74
CA LEU A 55 2.92 -2.14 -5.20
C LEU A 55 1.59 -2.56 -5.85
N LEU A 56 0.65 -1.62 -6.02
CA LEU A 56 -0.62 -1.91 -6.67
C LEU A 56 -0.42 -2.41 -8.11
N PHE A 57 0.48 -1.77 -8.87
CA PHE A 57 0.82 -2.19 -10.23
C PHE A 57 1.42 -3.60 -10.23
N LYS A 58 2.44 -3.86 -9.42
CA LYS A 58 3.10 -5.18 -9.30
C LYS A 58 2.11 -6.28 -8.93
N VAL A 59 1.24 -6.05 -7.95
CA VAL A 59 0.20 -7.01 -7.54
C VAL A 59 -0.85 -7.22 -8.62
N SER A 60 -1.18 -6.19 -9.41
CA SER A 60 -2.14 -6.31 -10.51
C SER A 60 -1.66 -7.21 -11.65
N ILE A 61 -0.35 -7.26 -11.91
CA ILE A 61 0.24 -8.09 -12.96
C ILE A 61 0.80 -9.42 -12.45
N ALA A 62 0.90 -9.59 -11.14
CA ALA A 62 1.40 -10.82 -10.53
C ALA A 62 0.59 -12.04 -10.97
N GLN A 63 1.28 -13.13 -11.28
CA GLN A 63 0.68 -14.38 -11.77
C GLN A 63 0.45 -15.39 -10.66
N ASN A 64 1.16 -15.25 -9.53
CA ASN A 64 1.10 -16.17 -8.41
C ASN A 64 1.38 -15.44 -7.09
N ALA A 65 1.11 -16.13 -5.97
CA ALA A 65 1.34 -15.58 -4.64
C ALA A 65 2.83 -15.26 -4.38
N GLN A 66 3.76 -15.98 -4.98
CA GLN A 66 5.19 -15.79 -4.73
C GLN A 66 5.70 -14.45 -5.29
N GLU A 67 5.21 -14.04 -6.47
CA GLU A 67 5.44 -12.71 -7.04
C GLU A 67 4.87 -11.60 -6.16
N VAL A 68 3.67 -11.81 -5.60
CA VAL A 68 3.08 -10.87 -4.62
C VAL A 68 3.94 -10.75 -3.37
N LEU A 69 4.40 -11.87 -2.80
CA LEU A 69 5.24 -11.87 -1.61
C LEU A 69 6.58 -11.15 -1.86
N SER A 70 7.14 -11.29 -3.06
CA SER A 70 8.35 -10.54 -3.47
C SER A 70 8.07 -9.03 -3.48
N ALA A 71 6.99 -8.60 -4.12
CA ALA A 71 6.61 -7.18 -4.18
C ALA A 71 6.33 -6.60 -2.78
N LEU A 72 5.64 -7.33 -1.91
CA LEU A 72 5.39 -6.92 -0.51
C LEU A 72 6.69 -6.79 0.30
N SER A 73 7.70 -7.60 -0.01
CA SER A 73 9.00 -7.58 0.67
C SER A 73 9.91 -6.42 0.23
N GLU A 74 9.66 -5.85 -0.95
CA GLU A 74 10.34 -4.63 -1.41
C GLU A 74 9.82 -3.41 -0.64
N VAL A 75 8.50 -3.30 -0.45
CA VAL A 75 7.87 -2.22 0.33
C VAL A 75 8.38 -2.20 1.77
N GLY A 76 8.46 -3.36 2.42
CA GLY A 76 8.97 -3.47 3.79
C GLY A 76 10.47 -3.14 3.95
N ARG A 77 11.24 -3.08 2.85
CA ARG A 77 12.65 -2.65 2.85
C ARG A 77 12.78 -1.15 2.64
N GLN A 78 11.99 -0.57 1.74
CA GLN A 78 12.03 0.86 1.44
C GLN A 78 11.59 1.77 2.60
N GLU A 79 10.74 1.27 3.51
CA GLU A 79 10.32 2.01 4.71
C GLU A 79 11.29 1.87 5.90
N LYS A 80 12.35 1.06 5.78
CA LYS A 80 13.35 0.85 6.85
C LYS A 80 14.68 1.56 6.59
N GLU A 81 14.88 2.10 5.39
CA GLU A 81 15.97 3.03 5.05
C GLU A 81 15.56 4.47 5.40
#